data_AF-A0A9D8BPP7-F1
#
_entry.id   AF-A0A9D8BPP7-F1
#
_cell.length_a   1.000
_cell.length_b   1.000
_cell.length_c   1.000
_cell.angle_alpha   90.00
_cell.angle_beta   90.00
_cell.angle_gamma   90.00
#
_symmetry.space_group_name_H-M   'P 1'
#
loop_
_entity.id
_entity.type
_entity.pdbx_description
1 polymer ?
#
loop_
_entity_poly.entity_id
_entity_poly.type
_entity_poly.pdbx_seq_one_letter_code
_entity_poly.pdbx_strand_id
1 'polypeptide(L)'
;EFGKRLKRCPFVFGVNYFLRDLKTGEFLNDRRDKHVWIKWMELRVHNEVDAIKSPTGWIPKYEELRQIFQQVRQQEYTQENYKSEFTIRVPENLAKLERVEKFYRQNISDVPQEIFRVIQEQRERLLKAKKEFGEYISPFVLEAKEEKNQTHSNNDYFDSIRFGDRGGA
;
A
#
# COMPACT_ATOMS: atom_id res chain seq x y z
N GLU A 1 -23.66 -4.05 5.47
CA GLU A 1 -24.29 -4.74 6.62
C GLU A 1 -23.42 -5.76 7.35
N PHE A 2 -22.87 -6.80 6.71
CA PHE A 2 -22.04 -7.81 7.41
C PHE A 2 -20.85 -7.20 8.18
N GLY A 3 -19.98 -6.44 7.50
CA GLY A 3 -18.78 -5.87 8.11
C GLY A 3 -19.04 -4.89 9.27
N LYS A 4 -20.17 -4.17 9.25
CA LYS A 4 -20.56 -3.21 10.30
C LYS A 4 -20.81 -3.88 11.66
N ARG A 5 -21.08 -5.19 11.67
CA ARG A 5 -21.41 -5.97 12.88
C ARG A 5 -20.20 -6.68 13.48
N LEU A 6 -19.03 -6.61 12.84
CA LEU A 6 -17.82 -7.26 13.32
C LEU A 6 -17.20 -6.45 14.47
N LYS A 7 -17.00 -7.08 15.63
CA LYS A 7 -16.25 -6.48 16.74
C LYS A 7 -14.76 -6.35 16.44
N ARG A 8 -14.22 -7.28 15.64
CA ARG A 8 -12.85 -7.29 15.12
C ARG A 8 -12.94 -7.51 13.63
N CYS A 9 -12.64 -6.47 12.86
CA CYS A 9 -12.67 -6.55 11.41
C CYS A 9 -11.36 -7.18 10.91
N PRO A 10 -11.39 -8.26 10.12
CA PRO A 10 -10.18 -8.84 9.57
C PRO A 10 -9.56 -7.91 8.52
N PHE A 11 -8.24 -7.98 8.37
CA PHE A 11 -7.58 -7.35 7.25
C PHE A 11 -7.96 -8.05 5.94
N VAL A 12 -8.16 -7.26 4.89
CA VAL A 12 -8.38 -7.75 3.53
C VAL A 12 -7.16 -7.38 2.69
N PHE A 13 -6.55 -8.38 2.06
CA PHE A 13 -5.33 -8.21 1.28
C PHE A 13 -5.61 -8.42 -0.22
N GLY A 14 -5.05 -7.55 -1.05
CA GLY A 14 -5.04 -7.71 -2.50
C GLY A 14 -3.67 -8.19 -2.97
N VAL A 15 -3.62 -9.30 -3.69
CA VAL A 15 -2.39 -9.88 -4.23
C VAL A 15 -2.44 -10.00 -5.75
N ASN A 16 -1.28 -9.88 -6.39
CA ASN A 16 -1.12 -10.12 -7.83
C ASN A 16 0.13 -10.94 -8.11
N TYR A 17 -0.03 -12.27 -8.18
CA TYR A 17 1.06 -13.19 -8.51
C TYR A 17 1.44 -13.22 -10.00
N PHE A 18 0.69 -12.50 -10.84
CA PHE A 18 0.85 -12.50 -12.29
C PHE A 18 1.42 -11.17 -12.80
N LEU A 19 1.99 -10.36 -11.91
CA LEU A 19 2.60 -9.11 -12.31
C LEU A 19 3.79 -9.38 -13.22
N ARG A 20 3.86 -8.62 -14.31
CA ARG A 20 4.91 -8.73 -15.31
C ARG A 20 5.74 -7.45 -15.39
N ASP A 21 7.00 -7.63 -15.70
CA ASP A 21 7.88 -6.54 -16.11
C ASP A 21 7.38 -5.93 -17.42
N LEU A 22 7.40 -4.60 -17.50
CA LEU A 22 6.88 -3.87 -18.67
C LEU A 22 7.81 -3.94 -19.88
N LYS A 23 9.11 -4.17 -19.67
CA LYS A 23 10.12 -4.19 -20.73
C LYS A 23 10.30 -5.61 -21.27
N THR A 24 10.44 -6.60 -20.39
CA THR A 24 10.72 -7.98 -20.77
C THR A 24 9.44 -8.81 -20.93
N GLY A 25 8.34 -8.44 -20.27
CA GLY A 25 7.11 -9.22 -20.25
C GLY A 25 7.16 -10.46 -19.35
N GLU A 26 8.29 -10.72 -18.69
CA GLU A 26 8.48 -11.83 -17.77
C GLU A 26 7.75 -11.61 -16.45
N PHE A 27 7.41 -12.71 -15.77
CA PHE A 27 6.81 -12.63 -14.44
C PHE A 27 7.82 -12.12 -13.41
N LEU A 28 7.37 -11.21 -12.55
CA LEU A 28 8.19 -10.68 -11.46
C LEU A 28 8.29 -11.62 -10.26
N ASN A 29 7.43 -12.64 -10.18
CA ASN A 29 7.32 -13.56 -9.05
C ASN A 29 7.54 -15.01 -9.50
N ASP A 30 8.20 -15.81 -8.65
CA ASP A 30 8.18 -17.28 -8.75
C ASP A 30 6.91 -17.85 -8.09
N ARG A 31 6.46 -19.01 -8.55
CA ARG A 31 5.28 -19.69 -7.99
C ARG A 31 5.39 -19.99 -6.49
N ARG A 32 6.62 -20.14 -5.97
CA ARG A 32 6.89 -20.42 -4.56
C ARG A 32 6.89 -19.16 -3.69
N ASP A 33 6.91 -17.97 -4.28
CA ASP A 33 6.97 -16.71 -3.52
C ASP A 33 5.66 -16.40 -2.79
N LYS A 34 4.57 -17.11 -3.13
CA LYS A 34 3.33 -17.13 -2.32
C LYS A 34 3.55 -17.37 -0.83
N HIS A 35 4.57 -18.13 -0.44
CA HIS A 35 4.87 -18.37 0.97
C HIS A 35 5.39 -17.10 1.66
N VAL A 36 6.16 -16.26 0.96
CA VAL A 36 6.59 -14.95 1.45
C VAL A 36 5.38 -14.06 1.66
N TRP A 37 4.49 -14.00 0.67
CA TRP A 37 3.29 -13.16 0.72
C TRP A 37 2.36 -13.54 1.87
N ILE A 38 2.14 -14.84 2.10
CA ILE A 38 1.36 -15.34 3.24
C ILE A 38 2.06 -15.02 4.55
N LYS A 39 3.38 -15.20 4.64
CA LYS A 39 4.15 -14.89 5.86
C LYS A 39 4.08 -13.39 6.20
N TRP A 40 4.20 -12.51 5.22
CA TRP A 40 4.06 -11.07 5.46
C TRP A 40 2.65 -10.71 5.96
N MET A 41 1.59 -11.28 5.37
CA MET A 41 0.22 -11.04 5.85
C MET A 41 0.03 -11.50 7.29
N GLU A 42 0.58 -12.67 7.64
CA GLU A 42 0.53 -13.21 9.00
C GLU A 42 1.23 -12.27 9.99
N LEU A 43 2.44 -11.82 9.69
CA LEU A 43 3.14 -10.84 10.52
C LEU A 43 2.35 -9.52 10.61
N ARG A 44 1.76 -9.06 9.50
CA ARG A 44 1.01 -7.80 9.45
C ARG A 44 -0.26 -7.84 10.30
N VAL A 45 -0.97 -8.97 10.35
CA VAL A 45 -2.16 -9.10 11.21
C VAL A 45 -1.82 -9.15 12.69
N HIS A 46 -0.61 -9.60 13.05
CA HIS A 46 -0.09 -9.60 14.42
C HIS A 46 0.62 -8.29 14.81
N ASN A 47 0.73 -7.32 13.89
CA ASN A 47 1.48 -6.07 14.06
C ASN A 47 2.98 -6.30 14.34
N GLU A 48 3.56 -7.36 13.76
CA GLU A 48 4.98 -7.68 13.87
C GLU A 48 5.81 -7.05 12.74
N VAL A 49 5.14 -6.50 11.72
CA VAL A 49 5.72 -5.73 10.62
C VAL A 49 4.85 -4.52 10.31
N ASP A 50 5.52 -3.46 9.86
CA ASP A 50 4.92 -2.22 9.39
C ASP A 50 4.46 -2.31 7.92
N ALA A 51 3.90 -1.22 7.41
CA ALA A 51 3.56 -1.06 6.01
C ALA A 51 3.63 0.41 5.61
N ILE A 52 3.89 0.67 4.33
CA ILE A 52 3.92 2.00 3.74
C ILE A 52 2.54 2.33 3.18
N LYS A 53 2.04 3.52 3.49
CA LYS A 53 0.79 4.01 2.90
C LYS A 53 0.99 4.43 1.44
N SER A 54 0.25 3.81 0.52
CA SER A 54 0.21 4.14 -0.90
C SER A 54 -1.18 4.63 -1.35
N PRO A 55 -1.31 5.19 -2.57
CA PRO A 55 -2.63 5.57 -3.12
C PRO A 55 -3.61 4.40 -3.27
N THR A 56 -3.09 3.18 -3.41
CA THR A 56 -3.87 1.95 -3.67
C THR A 56 -4.06 1.06 -2.45
N GLY A 57 -3.46 1.40 -1.31
CA GLY A 57 -3.55 0.62 -0.08
C GLY A 57 -2.24 0.67 0.71
N TRP A 58 -2.01 -0.33 1.56
CA TRP A 58 -0.77 -0.48 2.29
C TRP A 58 0.13 -1.51 1.59
N ILE A 59 1.43 -1.22 1.50
CA ILE A 59 2.43 -2.11 0.89
C ILE A 59 3.52 -2.47 1.90
N PRO A 60 4.19 -3.63 1.80
CA PRO A 60 5.32 -3.99 2.67
C PRO A 60 6.47 -2.99 2.56
N LYS A 61 7.23 -2.80 3.65
CA LYS A 61 8.55 -2.13 3.60
C LYS A 61 9.60 -3.04 2.97
N TYR A 62 10.60 -2.46 2.32
CA TYR A 62 11.65 -3.24 1.65
C TYR A 62 12.42 -4.14 2.62
N GLU A 63 12.89 -3.60 3.74
CA GLU A 63 13.76 -4.33 4.67
C GLU A 63 13.05 -5.53 5.32
N GLU A 64 11.77 -5.38 5.67
CA GLU A 64 10.98 -6.47 6.22
C GLU A 64 10.78 -7.58 5.18
N LEU A 65 10.43 -7.19 3.95
CA LEU A 65 10.21 -8.15 2.89
C LEU A 65 11.49 -8.90 2.53
N ARG A 66 12.63 -8.20 2.50
CA ARG A 66 13.95 -8.79 2.29
C ARG A 66 14.28 -9.86 3.34
N GLN A 67 14.00 -9.58 4.61
CA GLN A 67 14.19 -10.55 5.69
C GLN A 67 13.28 -11.78 5.53
N ILE A 68 12.02 -11.57 5.15
CA ILE A 68 11.07 -12.67 4.93
C ILE A 68 11.50 -13.54 3.75
N PHE A 69 11.95 -12.95 2.64
CA PHE A 69 12.49 -13.72 1.51
C PHE A 69 13.69 -14.57 1.92
N GLN A 70 14.62 -14.00 2.70
CA GLN A 70 15.76 -14.75 3.19
C GLN A 70 15.33 -15.93 4.09
N GLN A 71 14.37 -15.71 4.99
CA GLN A 71 13.89 -16.75 5.91
C GLN A 71 13.08 -17.86 5.23
N VAL A 72 12.17 -17.48 4.33
CA VAL A 72 11.17 -18.40 3.74
C VAL A 72 11.68 -19.04 2.46
N ARG A 73 12.46 -18.31 1.66
CA ARG A 73 12.93 -18.76 0.34
C ARG A 73 14.42 -19.06 0.30
N GLN A 74 15.20 -18.60 1.29
CA GLN A 74 16.67 -18.63 1.26
C GLN A 74 17.21 -17.93 0.00
N GLN A 75 16.56 -16.83 -0.38
CA GLN A 75 16.87 -16.05 -1.58
C GLN A 75 17.11 -14.60 -1.20
N GLU A 76 18.06 -13.98 -1.89
CA GLU A 76 18.25 -12.55 -1.83
C GLU A 76 17.10 -11.84 -2.54
N TYR A 77 16.53 -10.82 -1.88
CA TYR A 77 15.49 -9.97 -2.45
C TYR A 77 16.04 -8.55 -2.64
N THR A 78 16.18 -8.17 -3.90
CA THR A 78 16.86 -6.94 -4.29
C THR A 78 15.90 -5.74 -4.25
N GLN A 79 16.47 -4.54 -4.11
CA GLN A 79 15.71 -3.29 -4.21
C GLN A 79 15.06 -3.12 -5.60
N GLU A 80 15.67 -3.65 -6.65
CA GLU A 80 15.13 -3.57 -8.00
C GLU A 80 13.88 -4.45 -8.17
N ASN A 81 13.88 -5.65 -7.57
CA ASN A 81 12.68 -6.50 -7.54
C ASN A 81 11.55 -5.79 -6.78
N TYR A 82 11.85 -5.25 -5.60
CA TYR A 82 10.89 -4.48 -4.80
C TYR A 82 10.31 -3.29 -5.56
N LYS A 83 11.17 -2.50 -6.19
CA LYS A 83 10.76 -1.37 -7.01
C LYS A 83 9.84 -1.82 -8.14
N SER A 84 10.21 -2.88 -8.85
CA SER A 84 9.45 -3.39 -10.00
C SER A 84 8.07 -3.92 -9.60
N GLU A 85 7.98 -4.59 -8.45
CA GLU A 85 6.75 -5.17 -7.92
C GLU A 85 5.79 -4.13 -7.35
N PHE A 86 6.31 -3.13 -6.64
CA PHE A 86 5.49 -2.16 -5.89
C PHE A 86 5.42 -0.76 -6.52
N THR A 87 5.97 -0.56 -7.73
CA THR A 87 5.76 0.69 -8.46
C THR A 87 4.27 0.94 -8.70
N ILE A 88 3.77 2.09 -8.25
CA ILE A 88 2.40 2.50 -8.52
C ILE A 88 2.34 3.09 -9.92
N ARG A 89 1.76 2.31 -10.84
CA ARG A 89 1.54 2.69 -12.24
C ARG A 89 0.21 3.45 -12.35
N VAL A 90 0.25 4.77 -12.18
CA VAL A 90 -0.97 5.59 -12.02
C VAL A 90 -1.92 5.48 -13.23
N PRO A 91 -1.44 5.60 -14.49
CA PRO A 91 -2.32 5.47 -15.66
C PRO A 91 -3.11 4.16 -15.69
N GLU A 92 -2.46 3.03 -15.43
CA GLU A 92 -3.06 1.70 -15.47
C GLU A 92 -4.02 1.48 -14.29
N ASN A 93 -3.70 2.03 -13.12
CA ASN A 93 -4.60 2.01 -11.98
C ASN A 93 -5.87 2.83 -12.25
N LEU A 94 -5.74 4.03 -12.83
CA LEU A 94 -6.90 4.85 -13.22
C LEU A 94 -7.77 4.15 -14.28
N ALA A 95 -7.14 3.60 -15.33
CA ALA A 95 -7.84 2.84 -16.34
C ALA A 95 -8.55 1.59 -15.76
N LYS A 96 -7.94 0.93 -14.76
CA LYS A 96 -8.60 -0.17 -14.03
C LYS A 96 -9.84 0.32 -13.27
N LEU A 97 -9.76 1.44 -12.57
CA LEU A 97 -10.90 2.02 -11.85
C LEU A 97 -12.04 2.37 -12.81
N GLU A 98 -11.74 2.95 -13.96
CA GLU A 98 -12.74 3.26 -14.99
C GLU A 98 -13.44 2.00 -15.52
N ARG A 99 -12.69 0.93 -15.83
CA ARG A 99 -13.28 -0.34 -16.27
C ARG A 99 -14.19 -0.95 -15.21
N VAL A 100 -13.75 -0.95 -13.95
CA VAL A 100 -14.51 -1.50 -12.82
C VAL A 100 -15.79 -0.69 -12.59
N GLU A 101 -15.67 0.64 -12.58
CA GLU A 101 -16.82 1.53 -12.40
C GLU A 101 -17.85 1.36 -13.53
N LYS A 102 -17.39 1.33 -14.79
CA LYS A 102 -18.26 1.09 -15.94
C LYS A 102 -18.98 -0.25 -15.82
N PHE A 103 -18.27 -1.31 -15.45
CA PHE A 103 -18.86 -2.64 -15.29
C PHE A 103 -19.99 -2.61 -14.26
N TYR A 104 -19.73 -2.05 -13.07
CA TYR A 104 -20.74 -1.97 -12.01
C TYR A 104 -21.97 -1.15 -12.42
N ARG A 105 -21.78 0.00 -13.07
CA ARG A 105 -22.90 0.85 -13.50
C ARG A 105 -23.77 0.22 -14.58
N GLN A 106 -23.19 -0.61 -15.44
CA GLN A 106 -23.88 -1.14 -16.63
C GLN A 106 -24.48 -2.53 -16.42
N ASN A 107 -23.88 -3.34 -15.54
CA ASN A 107 -24.19 -4.78 -15.47
C ASN A 107 -24.79 -5.22 -14.13
N ILE A 108 -24.83 -4.35 -13.12
CA ILE A 108 -25.31 -4.71 -11.78
C ILE A 108 -26.28 -3.63 -11.29
N SER A 109 -27.52 -4.02 -10.99
CA SER A 109 -28.62 -3.11 -10.69
C SER A 109 -28.65 -2.61 -9.24
N ASP A 110 -28.02 -3.33 -8.31
CA ASP A 110 -28.11 -3.12 -6.86
C ASP A 110 -26.74 -2.88 -6.19
N VAL A 111 -25.81 -2.25 -6.91
CA VAL A 111 -24.46 -1.94 -6.38
C VAL A 111 -24.57 -0.93 -5.22
N PRO A 112 -24.00 -1.24 -4.03
CA PRO A 112 -23.96 -0.28 -2.94
C PRO A 112 -23.21 1.01 -3.30
N GLN A 113 -23.76 2.17 -2.91
CA GLN A 113 -23.18 3.47 -3.22
C GLN A 113 -21.76 3.64 -2.63
N GLU A 114 -21.47 2.94 -1.54
CA GLU A 114 -20.16 2.91 -0.91
C GLU A 114 -19.06 2.42 -1.87
N ILE A 115 -19.37 1.54 -2.83
CA ILE A 115 -18.41 1.09 -3.83
C ILE A 115 -17.95 2.25 -4.71
N PHE A 116 -18.89 3.05 -5.23
CA PHE A 116 -18.56 4.20 -6.08
C PHE A 116 -17.80 5.28 -5.30
N ARG A 117 -18.14 5.47 -4.03
CA ARG A 117 -17.40 6.36 -3.13
C ARG A 117 -15.95 5.90 -2.98
N VAL A 118 -15.69 4.63 -2.68
CA VAL A 118 -14.33 4.09 -2.51
C VAL A 118 -13.53 4.20 -3.81
N ILE A 119 -14.15 3.93 -4.96
CA ILE A 119 -13.52 4.11 -6.29
C ILE A 119 -13.10 5.57 -6.48
N GLN A 120 -13.99 6.52 -6.16
CA GLN A 120 -13.71 7.95 -6.31
C GLN A 120 -12.60 8.42 -5.35
N GLU A 121 -12.64 8.03 -4.09
CA GLU A 121 -11.58 8.34 -3.12
C GLU A 121 -10.23 7.77 -3.55
N GLN A 122 -10.19 6.57 -4.13
CA GLN A 122 -8.96 5.98 -4.68
C GLN A 122 -8.45 6.76 -5.91
N ARG A 123 -9.35 7.17 -6.80
CA ARG A 123 -9.03 8.01 -7.96
C ARG A 123 -8.39 9.33 -7.53
N GLU A 124 -8.94 9.99 -6.52
CA GLU A 124 -8.39 11.25 -5.98
C GLU A 124 -6.99 11.06 -5.37
N ARG A 125 -6.78 9.98 -4.61
CA ARG A 125 -5.44 9.65 -4.08
C ARG A 125 -4.43 9.43 -5.20
N LEU A 126 -4.82 8.74 -6.27
CA LEU A 126 -3.96 8.48 -7.44
C LEU A 126 -3.62 9.78 -8.18
N LEU A 127 -4.61 10.64 -8.44
CA LEU A 127 -4.38 11.93 -9.11
C LEU A 127 -3.49 12.86 -8.29
N LYS A 128 -3.70 12.90 -6.97
CA LYS A 128 -2.83 13.65 -6.06
C LYS A 128 -1.40 13.12 -6.11
N ALA A 129 -1.22 11.80 -6.02
CA ALA A 129 0.10 11.17 -6.07
C ALA A 129 0.77 11.39 -7.44
N LYS A 130 0.02 11.37 -8.55
CA LYS A 130 0.53 11.70 -9.88
C LYS A 130 1.05 13.13 -9.96
N LYS A 131 0.32 14.09 -9.39
CA LYS A 131 0.76 15.49 -9.36
C LYS A 131 2.05 15.67 -8.56
N GLU A 132 2.22 14.88 -7.50
CA GLU A 132 3.36 14.99 -6.58
C GLU A 132 4.60 14.23 -7.05
N PHE A 133 4.43 13.03 -7.61
CA PHE A 133 5.53 12.09 -7.88
C PHE A 133 5.61 11.61 -9.34
N GLY A 134 4.69 12.02 -10.20
CA GLY A 134 4.62 11.58 -11.59
C GLY A 134 3.82 10.29 -11.78
N GLU A 135 3.87 9.74 -13.00
CA GLU A 135 2.97 8.65 -13.42
C GLU A 135 3.37 7.26 -12.90
N TYR A 136 4.66 7.03 -12.70
CA TYR A 136 5.22 5.77 -12.22
C TYR A 136 5.97 6.02 -10.91
N ILE A 137 5.32 5.70 -9.79
CA ILE A 137 5.78 6.11 -8.47
C ILE A 137 6.53 4.96 -7.81
N SER A 138 7.81 5.18 -7.52
CA SER A 138 8.66 4.24 -6.79
C SER A 138 8.14 4.05 -5.35
N PRO A 139 8.13 2.83 -4.79
CA PRO A 139 7.75 2.62 -3.38
C PRO A 139 8.69 3.38 -2.41
N PHE A 140 9.96 3.55 -2.76
CA PHE A 140 10.94 4.25 -1.93
C PHE A 140 10.62 5.74 -1.72
N VAL A 141 9.99 6.42 -2.69
CA VAL A 141 9.59 7.82 -2.47
C VAL A 141 8.38 7.94 -1.56
N LEU A 142 7.55 6.90 -1.49
CA LEU A 142 6.40 6.83 -0.58
C LEU A 142 6.88 6.58 0.86
N GLU A 143 7.85 5.68 1.03
CA GLU A 143 8.51 5.40 2.31
C GLU A 143 9.17 6.66 2.88
N ALA A 144 10.01 7.33 2.08
CA ALA A 144 10.68 8.57 2.51
C ALA A 144 9.70 9.70 2.87
N LYS A 145 8.52 9.75 2.23
CA LYS A 145 7.47 10.71 2.58
C LYS A 145 6.85 10.38 3.94
N GLU A 146 6.60 9.10 4.19
CA GLU A 146 6.02 8.63 5.46
C GLU A 146 6.95 8.92 6.64
N GLU A 147 8.23 8.65 6.49
CA GLU A 147 9.27 8.97 7.49
C GLU A 147 9.32 10.47 7.82
N LYS A 148 9.25 11.33 6.79
CA LYS A 148 9.20 12.79 6.99
C LYS A 148 7.97 13.24 7.77
N ASN A 149 6.81 12.66 7.48
CA ASN A 149 5.56 12.98 8.17
C ASN A 149 5.58 12.53 9.64
N GLN A 150 6.18 11.36 9.92
CA GLN A 150 6.37 10.87 11.29
C GLN A 150 7.37 11.75 12.06
N THR A 151 8.45 12.17 11.40
CA THR A 151 9.46 13.05 12.02
C THR A 151 8.90 14.43 12.34
N HIS A 152 8.10 15.02 11.44
CA HIS A 152 7.39 16.29 11.71
C HIS A 152 6.41 16.15 12.88
N SER A 153 5.60 15.08 12.89
CA SER A 153 4.62 14.85 13.96
C SER A 153 5.29 14.65 15.33
N ASN A 154 6.44 13.96 15.36
CA ASN A 154 7.21 13.77 16.59
C ASN A 154 7.85 15.07 17.07
N ASN A 155 8.42 15.88 16.17
CA ASN A 155 8.99 17.18 16.53
C ASN A 155 7.92 18.14 17.06
N ASP A 156 6.75 18.21 16.42
CA ASP A 156 5.62 19.03 16.88
C ASP A 156 5.14 18.60 18.28
N TYR A 157 5.13 17.29 18.56
CA TYR A 157 4.81 16.76 19.88
C TYR A 157 5.87 17.15 20.93
N PHE A 158 7.16 17.00 20.63
CA PHE A 158 8.23 17.37 21.55
C PHE A 158 8.32 18.89 21.79
N ASP A 159 8.06 19.70 20.76
CA ASP A 159 8.00 21.15 20.91
C ASP A 159 6.80 21.57 21.77
N SER A 160 5.63 20.93 21.60
CA SER A 160 4.45 21.20 22.45
C SER A 160 4.69 20.91 23.93
N ILE A 161 5.55 19.93 24.25
CA ILE A 161 5.97 19.62 25.63
C ILE A 161 6.95 20.67 26.17
N ARG A 162 7.91 21.14 25.36
CA ARG A 162 8.91 22.14 25.79
C ARG A 162 8.31 23.51 26.09
N PHE A 163 7.19 23.87 25.47
CA PHE A 163 6.48 25.13 25.73
C PHE A 163 5.46 25.04 26.88
N GLY A 164 5.18 23.84 27.42
CA GLY A 164 4.20 23.61 28.49
C GLY A 164 4.70 23.84 29.93
N ASP A 165 6.01 23.91 30.16
CA ASP A 165 6.61 23.85 31.52
C ASP A 165 7.18 25.18 32.04
N ARG A 166 6.73 26.35 31.51
CA ARG A 166 7.12 27.68 32.04
C ARG A 166 5.94 28.45 32.65
N GLY A 167 5.24 27.86 33.61
CA GLY A 167 4.24 28.59 34.37
C GLY A 167 3.84 27.88 35.66
N GLY A 168 4.55 28.16 36.75
CA GLY A 168 4.16 27.69 38.08
C GLY A 168 5.24 27.84 39.15
N ALA A 169 5.56 29.08 39.51
CA ALA A 169 6.14 29.45 40.80
C ALA A 169 5.38 30.67 41.33
#